data_AF-A0A7S2MHL8-F1
#
_entry.id   AF-A0A7S2MHL8-F1
#
_cell.length_a   1.000
_cell.length_b   1.000
_cell.length_c   1.000
_cell.angle_alpha   90.00
_cell.angle_beta   90.00
_cell.angle_gamma   90.00
#
_symmetry.space_group_name_H-M   'P 1'
#
loop_
_entity.id
_entity.type
_entity.pdbx_description
1 polymer ?
#
loop_
_entity_poly.entity_id
_entity_poly.type
_entity_poly.pdbx_seq_one_letter_code
_entity_poly.pdbx_strand_id
1 'polypeptide(L)'
;MKGTNDEELSDFVAMTKNVPLDVRFIEWMPFDKNAWNDTQFMSRGEMLEVLRADGVELQRVSDAPNDTTKWYRPEGGSVGRVGFITSMSDHFCGSCNRVRLTADGKLKACLFGNGEFDLRGPLRSGDESMLSRAIGSAVQGKHFKLGGHEDMYAISVSENRPMILIGG
;
A
#
# COMPACT_ATOMS: atom_id res chain seq x y z
N MET A 1 -8.75 -9.95 5.82
CA MET A 1 -7.95 -11.20 5.83
C MET A 1 -8.93 -12.32 5.98
N LYS A 2 -8.84 -13.32 5.11
CA LYS A 2 -9.78 -14.44 5.07
C LYS A 2 -9.70 -15.27 6.35
N GLY A 3 -10.84 -15.60 6.93
CA GLY A 3 -10.96 -16.30 8.21
C GLY A 3 -10.43 -15.51 9.41
N THR A 4 -10.45 -14.18 9.37
CA THR A 4 -9.99 -13.37 10.53
C THR A 4 -10.82 -12.11 10.73
N ASN A 5 -11.10 -11.37 9.66
CA ASN A 5 -11.90 -10.15 9.72
C ASN A 5 -12.63 -9.84 8.41
N ASP A 6 -12.74 -10.84 7.54
CA ASP A 6 -13.48 -10.77 6.29
C ASP A 6 -14.99 -10.71 6.50
N GLU A 7 -15.51 -11.22 7.62
CA GLU A 7 -16.92 -11.03 8.00
C GLU A 7 -17.29 -9.56 8.33
N GLU A 8 -16.31 -8.72 8.70
CA GLU A 8 -16.56 -7.34 9.14
C GLU A 8 -16.66 -6.34 7.97
N LEU A 9 -16.46 -6.79 6.72
CA LEU A 9 -16.43 -5.92 5.54
C LEU A 9 -17.69 -5.05 5.45
N SER A 10 -18.87 -5.67 5.54
CA SER A 10 -20.16 -4.98 5.42
C SER A 10 -20.42 -4.01 6.58
N ASP A 11 -20.02 -4.35 7.80
CA ASP A 11 -20.14 -3.49 8.97
C ASP A 11 -19.31 -2.21 8.82
N PHE A 12 -18.07 -2.35 8.36
CA PHE A 12 -17.19 -1.23 8.07
C PHE A 12 -17.73 -0.35 6.93
N VAL A 13 -18.33 -0.93 5.90
CA VAL A 13 -19.01 -0.14 4.85
C VAL A 13 -20.19 0.64 5.43
N ALA A 14 -20.99 0.03 6.30
CA ALA A 14 -22.16 0.68 6.91
C ALA A 14 -21.79 1.93 7.73
N MET A 15 -20.59 1.97 8.33
CA MET A 15 -20.09 3.15 9.04
C MET A 15 -19.99 4.40 8.16
N THR A 16 -19.82 4.23 6.84
CA THR A 16 -19.69 5.35 5.88
C THR A 16 -21.03 6.00 5.53
N LYS A 17 -22.16 5.41 5.93
CA LYS A 17 -23.49 5.82 5.46
C LYS A 17 -23.88 7.23 5.90
N ASN A 18 -23.79 7.51 7.19
CA ASN A 18 -24.33 8.76 7.80
C ASN A 18 -23.24 9.70 8.31
N VAL A 19 -21.97 9.32 8.20
CA VAL A 19 -20.83 10.06 8.76
C VAL A 19 -19.84 10.34 7.62
N PRO A 20 -19.18 11.51 7.58
CA PRO A 20 -18.12 11.81 6.63
C PRO A 20 -16.83 11.05 6.99
N LEU A 21 -16.93 9.72 7.01
CA LEU A 21 -15.87 8.77 7.30
C LEU A 21 -15.57 7.98 6.03
N ASP A 22 -14.31 8.02 5.59
CA ASP A 22 -13.82 7.14 4.54
C ASP A 22 -13.20 5.89 5.18
N VAL A 23 -13.63 4.71 4.72
CA VAL A 23 -13.05 3.43 5.13
C VAL A 23 -12.20 2.87 3.99
N ARG A 24 -11.01 2.36 4.32
CA ARG A 24 -10.12 1.73 3.33
C ARG A 24 -9.76 0.31 3.74
N PHE A 25 -10.02 -0.63 2.85
CA PHE A 25 -9.54 -2.00 2.96
C PHE A 25 -8.20 -2.13 2.24
N ILE A 26 -7.22 -2.75 2.90
CA ILE A 26 -5.86 -2.90 2.40
C ILE A 26 -5.60 -4.38 2.19
N GLU A 27 -5.15 -4.75 0.99
CA GLU A 27 -4.69 -6.11 0.74
C GLU A 27 -3.50 -6.45 1.63
N TRP A 28 -3.55 -7.63 2.23
CA TRP A 28 -2.50 -8.05 3.15
C TRP A 28 -1.20 -8.36 2.38
N MET A 29 -0.15 -7.64 2.72
CA MET A 29 1.13 -7.68 2.02
C MET A 29 2.12 -8.64 2.70
N PRO A 30 2.97 -9.35 1.94
CA PRO A 30 4.02 -10.20 2.47
C PRO A 30 5.21 -9.38 2.96
N PHE A 31 5.24 -9.04 4.25
CA PHE A 31 6.38 -8.37 4.87
C PHE A 31 7.18 -9.35 5.71
N ASP A 32 8.47 -9.04 5.89
CA ASP A 32 9.30 -9.83 6.80
C ASP A 32 8.66 -9.87 8.21
N LYS A 33 8.58 -11.08 8.77
CA LYS A 33 8.07 -11.38 10.12
C LYS A 33 6.60 -11.02 10.40
N ASN A 34 5.75 -10.88 9.38
CA ASN A 34 4.31 -10.64 9.60
C ASN A 34 3.43 -11.89 9.46
N ALA A 35 4.03 -13.09 9.38
CA ALA A 35 3.34 -14.37 9.22
C ALA A 35 2.42 -14.44 7.99
N TRP A 36 2.78 -13.73 6.91
CA TRP A 36 2.00 -13.72 5.68
C TRP A 36 1.74 -15.13 5.13
N ASN A 37 0.50 -15.33 4.67
CA ASN A 37 0.01 -16.57 4.12
C ASN A 37 -0.99 -16.26 2.99
N ASP A 38 -0.79 -16.88 1.83
CA ASP A 38 -1.64 -16.68 0.66
C ASP A 38 -3.06 -17.20 0.88
N THR A 39 -3.28 -18.19 1.76
CA THR A 39 -4.65 -18.66 2.05
C THR A 39 -5.51 -17.62 2.76
N GLN A 40 -4.89 -16.67 3.47
CA GLN A 40 -5.59 -15.57 4.13
C GLN A 40 -5.63 -14.29 3.28
N PHE A 41 -4.93 -14.29 2.16
CA PHE A 41 -5.00 -13.21 1.19
C PHE A 41 -6.42 -13.10 0.64
N MET A 42 -6.86 -11.86 0.49
CA MET A 42 -8.15 -11.53 -0.09
C MET A 42 -7.95 -10.32 -0.98
N SER A 43 -8.20 -10.50 -2.27
CA SER A 43 -8.10 -9.46 -3.28
C SER A 43 -9.28 -8.48 -3.18
N ARG A 44 -9.14 -7.30 -3.79
CA ARG A 44 -10.29 -6.41 -4.03
C ARG A 44 -11.45 -7.11 -4.73
N GLY A 45 -11.18 -8.02 -5.67
CA GLY A 45 -12.21 -8.77 -6.38
C GLY A 45 -13.07 -9.58 -5.41
N GLU A 46 -12.42 -10.41 -4.59
CA GLU A 46 -13.08 -11.23 -3.56
C GLU A 46 -13.83 -10.35 -2.54
N MET A 47 -13.23 -9.24 -2.08
CA MET A 47 -13.91 -8.33 -1.15
C MET A 47 -15.19 -7.73 -1.75
N LEU A 48 -15.17 -7.37 -3.04
CA LEU A 48 -16.35 -6.86 -3.73
C LEU A 48 -17.43 -7.94 -3.93
N GLU A 49 -17.03 -9.20 -4.11
CA GLU A 49 -17.96 -10.33 -4.22
C GLU A 49 -18.67 -10.61 -2.90
N VAL A 50 -17.94 -10.58 -1.77
CA VAL A 50 -18.54 -10.72 -0.43
C VAL A 50 -19.53 -9.59 -0.17
N LEU A 51 -19.13 -8.34 -0.39
CA LEU A 51 -20.02 -7.19 -0.21
C LEU A 51 -21.29 -7.29 -1.08
N ARG A 52 -21.16 -7.73 -2.35
CA ARG A 52 -22.32 -7.94 -3.23
C ARG A 52 -23.23 -9.05 -2.69
N ALA A 53 -22.67 -10.15 -2.21
CA ALA A 53 -23.45 -11.25 -1.62
C ALA A 53 -24.25 -10.79 -0.39
N ASP A 54 -23.73 -9.82 0.38
CA ASP A 54 -24.39 -9.18 1.51
C ASP A 54 -25.40 -8.08 1.10
N GLY A 55 -25.60 -7.86 -0.21
CA GLY A 55 -26.49 -6.82 -0.73
C GLY A 55 -25.92 -5.41 -0.68
N VAL A 56 -24.60 -5.26 -0.50
CA VAL A 56 -23.89 -3.99 -0.52
C VAL A 56 -23.41 -3.69 -1.94
N GLU A 57 -24.14 -2.81 -2.63
CA GLU A 57 -23.74 -2.32 -3.95
C GLU A 57 -22.82 -1.10 -3.84
N LEU A 58 -21.69 -1.17 -4.56
CA LEU A 58 -20.65 -0.14 -4.56
C LEU A 58 -20.46 0.44 -5.96
N GLN A 59 -20.58 1.76 -6.09
CA GLN A 59 -20.36 2.47 -7.34
C GLN A 59 -18.94 3.06 -7.40
N ARG A 60 -18.24 2.81 -8.50
CA ARG A 60 -16.89 3.32 -8.74
C ARG A 60 -16.89 4.86 -8.82
N VAL A 61 -15.93 5.51 -8.15
CA VAL A 61 -15.71 6.97 -8.22
C VAL A 61 -14.38 7.28 -8.93
N SER A 62 -14.14 8.52 -9.37
CA SER A 62 -12.84 8.90 -9.94
C SER A 62 -11.74 8.94 -8.86
N ASP A 63 -10.56 8.41 -9.17
CA ASP A 63 -9.38 8.53 -8.31
C ASP A 63 -8.60 9.81 -8.61
N ALA A 64 -7.88 10.30 -7.61
CA ALA A 64 -6.89 11.35 -7.82
C ALA A 64 -5.65 10.82 -8.58
N PRO A 65 -4.86 11.70 -9.22
CA PRO A 65 -3.60 11.30 -9.82
C PRO A 65 -2.67 10.63 -8.78
N ASN A 66 -2.10 9.49 -9.14
CA ASN A 66 -1.21 8.70 -8.29
C ASN A 66 -1.85 8.17 -6.99
N ASP A 67 -3.18 8.15 -6.89
CA ASP A 67 -3.86 7.57 -5.73
C ASP A 67 -3.60 6.05 -5.67
N THR A 68 -3.35 5.58 -4.45
CA THR A 68 -3.15 4.16 -4.16
C THR A 68 -4.47 3.43 -3.95
N THR A 69 -5.54 4.19 -3.73
CA THR A 69 -6.86 3.68 -3.38
C THR A 69 -7.77 3.75 -4.59
N LYS A 70 -8.45 2.64 -4.87
CA LYS A 70 -9.58 2.60 -5.81
C LYS A 70 -10.84 2.97 -5.03
N TRP A 71 -11.38 4.16 -5.28
CA TRP A 71 -12.55 4.67 -4.56
C TRP A 71 -13.89 4.19 -5.09
N TYR A 72 -14.79 3.91 -4.16
CA TYR A 72 -16.18 3.56 -4.37
C TYR A 72 -17.07 4.35 -3.42
N ARG A 73 -18.35 4.45 -3.76
CA ARG A 73 -19.39 4.97 -2.88
C ARG A 73 -20.52 3.94 -2.81
N PRO A 74 -20.96 3.55 -1.60
CA PRO A 74 -22.12 2.69 -1.46
C PRO A 74 -23.38 3.37 -2.00
N GLU A 75 -24.25 2.58 -2.63
CA GLU A 75 -25.55 3.06 -3.10
C GLU A 75 -26.42 3.59 -1.95
N GLY A 76 -27.45 4.37 -2.29
CA GLY A 76 -28.36 4.94 -1.28
C GLY A 76 -27.85 6.22 -0.59
N GLY A 77 -26.86 6.90 -1.18
CA GLY A 77 -26.48 8.26 -0.78
C GLY A 77 -25.52 8.35 0.40
N SER A 78 -24.63 7.36 0.58
CA SER A 78 -23.63 7.38 1.65
C SER A 78 -22.77 8.64 1.63
N VAL A 79 -22.60 9.25 2.81
CA VAL A 79 -21.81 10.48 3.01
C VAL A 79 -20.33 10.21 2.77
N GLY A 80 -19.81 9.14 3.36
CA GLY A 80 -18.42 8.68 3.22
C GLY A 80 -18.17 7.86 1.95
N ARG A 81 -16.93 7.39 1.82
CA ARG A 81 -16.48 6.52 0.72
C ARG A 81 -15.84 5.24 1.24
N VAL A 82 -15.83 4.24 0.36
CA VAL A 82 -15.13 2.98 0.58
C VAL A 82 -13.98 2.90 -0.40
N GLY A 83 -12.78 2.61 0.09
CA GLY A 83 -11.57 2.52 -0.71
C GLY A 83 -10.95 1.14 -0.64
N PHE A 84 -10.38 0.67 -1.75
CA PHE A 84 -9.58 -0.54 -1.78
C PHE A 84 -8.15 -0.23 -2.19
N ILE A 85 -7.18 -0.60 -1.36
CA ILE A 85 -5.75 -0.48 -1.64
C ILE A 85 -5.26 -1.84 -2.15
N THR A 86 -5.12 -1.93 -3.48
CA THR A 86 -4.76 -3.14 -4.22
C THR A 86 -3.24 -3.31 -4.32
N SER A 87 -2.57 -3.46 -3.18
CA SER A 87 -1.11 -3.52 -3.15
C SER A 87 -0.50 -4.73 -3.87
N MET A 88 -1.25 -5.81 -4.06
CA MET A 88 -0.77 -7.06 -4.66
C MET A 88 -1.49 -7.39 -5.96
N SER A 89 -2.83 -7.43 -5.95
CA SER A 89 -3.61 -7.92 -7.10
C SER A 89 -3.64 -6.97 -8.30
N ASP A 90 -3.62 -5.66 -8.04
CA ASP A 90 -3.67 -4.59 -9.05
C ASP A 90 -2.81 -3.40 -8.59
N HIS A 91 -1.49 -3.60 -8.62
CA HIS A 91 -0.52 -2.68 -8.02
C HIS A 91 -0.50 -1.28 -8.67
N PHE A 92 -0.20 -0.26 -7.88
CA PHE A 92 -0.10 1.15 -8.31
C PHE A 92 1.35 1.64 -8.48
N CYS A 93 2.32 0.73 -8.65
CA CYS A 93 3.75 1.07 -8.69
C CYS A 93 4.12 2.03 -9.82
N GLY A 94 3.50 1.91 -11.01
CA GLY A 94 3.79 2.74 -12.18
C GLY A 94 3.51 4.24 -12.01
N SER A 95 2.65 4.61 -11.07
CA SER A 95 2.34 6.01 -10.72
C SER A 95 2.85 6.40 -9.33
N CYS A 96 3.58 5.52 -8.64
CA CYS A 96 4.00 5.75 -7.26
C CYS A 96 5.01 6.89 -7.16
N ASN A 97 4.65 7.96 -6.45
CA ASN A 97 5.50 9.13 -6.19
C ASN A 97 6.07 9.18 -4.75
N ARG A 98 5.95 8.09 -3.98
CA ARG A 98 6.40 8.03 -2.58
C ARG A 98 7.88 7.67 -2.46
N VAL A 99 8.53 8.25 -1.44
CA VAL A 99 9.84 7.90 -0.89
C VAL A 99 9.75 7.98 0.63
N ARG A 100 10.64 7.31 1.36
CA ARG A 100 10.64 7.28 2.84
C ARG A 100 12.01 7.61 3.39
N LEU A 101 12.03 8.37 4.47
CA LEU A 101 13.21 8.56 5.30
C LEU A 101 13.10 7.63 6.51
N THR A 102 14.03 6.70 6.65
CA THR A 102 14.07 5.78 7.79
C THR A 102 14.60 6.49 9.04
N ALA A 103 14.32 5.92 10.22
CA ALA A 103 14.76 6.50 11.50
C ALA A 103 16.30 6.58 11.65
N ASP A 104 17.03 5.69 10.97
CA ASP A 104 18.50 5.72 10.91
C ASP A 104 19.06 6.72 9.87
N GLY A 105 18.18 7.44 9.15
CA GLY A 105 18.56 8.54 8.26
C GLY A 105 18.87 8.12 6.82
N LYS A 106 18.26 7.02 6.36
CA LYS A 106 18.40 6.54 4.98
C LYS A 106 17.15 6.79 4.16
N LEU A 107 17.32 7.04 2.87
CA LEU A 107 16.24 7.12 1.91
C LEU A 107 15.91 5.73 1.37
N LYS A 108 14.64 5.33 1.48
CA LYS A 108 14.09 4.10 0.87
C LYS A 108 13.00 4.47 -0.12
N ALA A 109 13.24 4.21 -1.40
CA ALA A 109 12.35 4.63 -2.49
C ALA A 109 11.16 3.70 -2.74
N CYS A 110 11.20 2.46 -2.24
CA CYS A 110 10.13 1.47 -2.38
C CYS A 110 9.97 0.67 -1.09
N LEU A 111 8.75 0.29 -0.71
CA LEU A 111 8.51 -0.59 0.44
C LEU A 111 9.19 -1.95 0.26
N PHE A 112 9.08 -2.53 -0.94
CA PHE A 112 9.59 -3.87 -1.29
C PHE A 112 10.98 -3.87 -1.95
N GLY A 113 11.55 -2.69 -2.21
CA GLY A 113 12.89 -2.58 -2.80
C GLY A 113 13.97 -2.55 -1.72
N ASN A 114 15.05 -3.29 -1.92
CA ASN A 114 16.13 -3.41 -0.93
C ASN A 114 17.10 -2.22 -0.89
N GLY A 115 17.05 -1.36 -1.91
CA GLY A 115 17.89 -0.16 -1.98
C GLY A 115 17.59 0.85 -0.86
N GLU A 116 18.61 1.16 -0.06
CA GLU A 116 18.62 2.23 0.93
C GLU A 116 19.83 3.13 0.68
N PHE A 117 19.64 4.45 0.77
CA PHE A 117 20.70 5.43 0.49
C PHE A 117 20.95 6.28 1.73
N ASP A 118 22.17 6.32 2.24
CA ASP A 118 22.51 7.15 3.40
C ASP A 118 22.38 8.65 3.05
N LEU A 119 21.48 9.35 3.74
CA LEU A 119 21.37 10.80 3.65
C LEU A 119 22.02 11.48 4.85
N ARG A 120 22.18 10.77 5.97
CA ARG A 120 22.66 11.33 7.23
C ARG A 120 24.13 11.72 7.16
N GLY A 121 24.97 10.88 6.55
CA GLY A 121 26.38 11.19 6.31
C GLY A 121 26.56 12.47 5.49
N PRO A 122 26.06 12.51 4.23
CA PRO A 122 26.15 13.69 3.37
C PRO A 122 25.60 14.97 3.99
N LEU A 123 24.45 14.87 4.68
CA LEU A 123 23.83 16.01 5.35
C LEU A 123 24.71 16.57 6.47
N ARG A 124 25.35 15.70 7.27
CA ARG A 124 26.22 16.11 8.39
C ARG A 124 27.57 16.65 7.94
N SER A 125 28.08 16.19 6.80
CA SER A 125 29.31 16.74 6.22
C SER A 125 29.08 18.02 5.42
N GLY A 126 27.82 18.42 5.20
CA GLY A 126 27.48 19.55 4.33
C GLY A 126 27.72 19.28 2.84
N ASP A 127 27.78 18.02 2.41
CA ASP A 127 28.01 17.66 1.01
C ASP A 127 26.67 17.59 0.25
N GLU A 128 26.20 18.74 -0.21
CA GLU A 128 24.95 18.86 -0.99
C GLU A 128 25.00 18.08 -2.31
N SER A 129 26.19 17.93 -2.90
CA SER A 129 26.38 17.21 -4.16
C SER A 129 26.15 15.71 -3.99
N MET A 130 26.65 15.15 -2.89
CA MET A 130 26.46 13.75 -2.56
C MET A 130 25.02 13.49 -2.12
N LEU A 131 24.42 14.41 -1.36
CA LEU A 131 23.01 14.33 -0.97
C LEU A 131 22.08 14.30 -2.19
N SER A 132 22.27 15.24 -3.13
CA SER A 132 21.47 15.32 -4.36
C SER A 132 21.62 14.06 -5.23
N ARG A 133 22.85 13.52 -5.34
CA ARG A 133 23.11 12.27 -6.04
C ARG A 133 22.42 11.09 -5.37
N ALA A 134 22.51 10.96 -4.05
CA ALA A 134 21.87 9.88 -3.30
C ALA A 134 20.35 9.87 -3.51
N ILE A 135 19.71 11.06 -3.45
CA ILE A 135 18.27 11.20 -3.71
C ILE A 135 17.94 10.85 -5.16
N GLY A 136 18.71 11.39 -6.12
CA GLY A 136 18.52 11.14 -7.55
C GLY A 136 18.62 9.64 -7.90
N SER A 137 19.65 8.96 -7.42
CA SER A 137 19.84 7.52 -7.61
C SER A 137 18.72 6.70 -7.00
N ALA A 138 18.23 7.08 -5.81
CA ALA A 138 17.11 6.38 -5.18
C ALA A 138 15.82 6.47 -6.00
N VAL A 139 15.51 7.65 -6.53
CA VAL A 139 14.30 7.87 -7.32
C VAL A 139 14.40 7.21 -8.70
N GLN A 140 15.56 7.29 -9.35
CA GLN A 140 15.79 6.65 -10.66
C GLN A 140 15.80 5.12 -10.58
N GLY A 141 16.21 4.56 -9.43
CA GLY A 141 16.19 3.12 -9.18
C GLY A 141 14.79 2.53 -8.88
N LYS A 142 13.71 3.30 -9.00
CA LYS A 142 12.35 2.79 -8.75
C LYS A 142 11.93 1.82 -9.84
N HIS A 143 11.55 0.61 -9.43
CA HIS A 143 10.99 -0.38 -10.33
C HIS A 143 9.53 -0.07 -10.66
N PHE A 144 9.11 -0.38 -11.89
CA PHE A 144 7.74 -0.22 -12.37
C PHE A 144 6.73 -1.08 -11.59
N LYS A 145 7.19 -2.21 -11.04
CA LYS A 145 6.37 -3.20 -10.33
C LYS A 145 7.09 -3.68 -9.08
N LEU A 146 6.37 -3.73 -7.95
CA LEU A 146 6.69 -4.48 -6.73
C LEU A 146 8.15 -4.44 -6.24
N GLY A 147 8.86 -3.33 -6.43
CA GLY A 147 10.28 -3.25 -6.04
C GLY A 147 11.22 -4.15 -6.85
N GLY A 148 10.81 -4.60 -8.04
CA GLY A 148 11.58 -5.47 -8.93
C GLY A 148 11.17 -6.94 -8.86
N HIS A 149 10.29 -7.30 -7.93
CA HIS A 149 9.78 -8.66 -7.76
C HIS A 149 8.71 -9.01 -8.79
N GLU A 150 8.65 -10.29 -9.16
CA GLU A 150 7.68 -10.81 -10.12
C GLU A 150 6.25 -10.75 -9.57
N ASP A 151 6.08 -11.20 -8.32
CA ASP A 151 4.79 -11.29 -7.64
C ASP A 151 4.94 -11.24 -6.11
N MET A 152 3.84 -11.51 -5.39
CA MET A 152 3.81 -11.52 -3.93
C MET A 152 4.58 -12.70 -3.30
N TYR A 153 4.73 -13.82 -4.01
CA TYR A 153 5.49 -14.98 -3.53
C TYR A 153 6.99 -14.70 -3.59
N ALA A 154 7.46 -14.02 -4.64
CA ALA A 154 8.84 -13.55 -4.71
C ALA A 154 9.15 -12.55 -3.58
N ILE A 155 8.20 -11.67 -3.23
CA ILE A 155 8.36 -10.76 -2.08
C ILE A 155 8.44 -11.55 -0.76
N SER A 156 7.58 -12.54 -0.55
CA SER A 156 7.45 -13.23 0.74
C SER A 156 8.70 -13.99 1.18
N VAL A 157 9.53 -14.39 0.22
CA VAL A 157 10.84 -15.04 0.47
C VAL A 157 12.03 -14.08 0.31
N SER A 158 11.79 -12.82 -0.02
CA SER A 158 12.86 -11.83 -0.19
C SER A 158 13.33 -11.26 1.16
N GLU A 159 14.63 -11.08 1.30
CA GLU A 159 15.18 -10.33 2.43
C GLU A 159 14.90 -8.85 2.24
N ASN A 160 14.17 -8.26 3.17
CA ASN A 160 13.92 -6.82 3.22
C ASN A 160 13.74 -6.38 4.68
N ARG A 161 13.90 -5.10 4.93
CA ARG A 161 13.72 -4.53 6.27
C ARG A 161 12.25 -4.73 6.72
N PRO A 162 12.00 -5.12 7.98
CA PRO A 162 10.63 -5.24 8.49
C PRO A 162 9.94 -3.87 8.54
N MET A 163 8.61 -3.86 8.41
CA MET A 163 7.82 -2.61 8.32
C MET A 163 8.06 -1.65 9.49
N ILE A 164 8.23 -2.18 10.69
CA ILE A 164 8.50 -1.40 11.91
C ILE A 164 9.79 -0.57 11.82
N LEU A 165 10.74 -0.94 10.96
CA LEU A 165 12.01 -0.22 10.78
C LEU A 165 12.03 0.68 9.52
N ILE A 166 10.97 0.66 8.70
CA ILE A 166 10.83 1.48 7.49
C ILE A 166 10.05 2.78 7.77
N GLY A 167 9.40 2.90 8.94
CA GLY A 167 8.58 4.05 9.32
C GLY A 167 7.09 3.84 9.07
N GLY A 168 6.59 2.66 9.45
CA GLY A 168 5.16 2.38 9.61
C GLY A 168 4.70 2.68 11.03
#